data_AF-A0A084QPF8-F1
#
_entry.id   AF-A0A084QPF8-F1
#
_cell.length_a   1.000
_cell.length_b   1.000
_cell.length_c   1.000
_cell.angle_alpha   90.00
_cell.angle_beta   90.00
_cell.angle_gamma   90.00
#
_symmetry.space_group_name_H-M   'P 1'
#
loop_
_entity.id
_entity.type
_entity.pdbx_description
1 polymer ?
#
loop_
_entity_poly.entity_id
_entity_poly.type
_entity_poly.pdbx_seq_one_letter_code
_entity_poly.pdbx_strand_id
1 'polypeptide(L)'
;MFEPSGTEPITYNSSYLSAAPSSRSRASPLPSPPPSLLPPSTGPGPNESGVNQQTGQRWPYQDNPAEPFLPTLATTSRANYGRIYPENENNLPLVAGVPFDAGPYTRWPTMPTQHSDLGQVPKHEWASSHSPSSLLLSLPAELIDAILLYLGPQDLAAITATCTVLRRRAVADIFWQRFVQEHVPFQLTTPGPCASFHQLFVAHDRAWFLPKYKIWFSDRNLTGRLLIVRFDPRRGCIEGYQLLAINKRTVFEQWNGAEDVIIHHFEPRVRLHLDKPILRFAIGEDHSDGGFSARTGANRYADDMPMIIDDRHGGMYSNFMLARSLDPDEVEESFALGYPYRHIWPSPCVPAREHAAGFPANTSPVVNIDPEDRPWRRGQVSDQSFRMRQWMEMAGSPGPFIIPTFLNVGGGSGPSIHIGEEVMTYSTLDPSLYTPTPTKPWRGIWVGDYSGHGCEFLLLHQPDDEPATDEQLGLIRSASESEAEWERRRMEARIYRGRLEAIKLTGDPNIPRGEYTFVVDDLGPNGYVGVSSDSPFTGSRIVRSKGHIAMTGFQDDKFIESELFLISQNRLAQHWLEFGHISFFERVDIDAFVDPRLPNP
;
A
#
# COMPACT_ATOMS: atom_id res chain seq x y z
N MET A 1 62.75 -8.85 -8.62
CA MET A 1 64.00 -9.27 -9.29
C MET A 1 63.81 -10.73 -9.66
N PHE A 2 63.60 -10.96 -10.97
CA PHE A 2 63.75 -12.20 -11.75
C PHE A 2 63.03 -13.50 -11.32
N GLU A 3 61.91 -13.73 -12.03
CA GLU A 3 61.54 -14.94 -12.79
C GLU A 3 62.74 -15.59 -13.57
N PRO A 4 62.66 -16.81 -14.19
CA PRO A 4 61.62 -17.16 -15.17
C PRO A 4 61.30 -18.65 -15.51
N SER A 5 60.20 -18.78 -16.27
CA SER A 5 59.98 -19.60 -17.48
C SER A 5 59.85 -21.13 -17.46
N GLY A 6 58.82 -21.60 -18.19
CA GLY A 6 58.68 -23.00 -18.62
C GLY A 6 57.37 -23.33 -19.36
N THR A 7 57.01 -22.53 -20.37
CA THR A 7 55.92 -22.71 -21.37
C THR A 7 56.18 -23.87 -22.35
N GLU A 8 55.15 -24.63 -22.79
CA GLU A 8 54.55 -24.71 -24.17
C GLU A 8 54.34 -26.21 -24.58
N PRO A 9 53.59 -26.61 -25.65
CA PRO A 9 52.38 -26.02 -26.28
C PRO A 9 51.41 -27.02 -27.04
N ILE A 10 50.50 -26.43 -27.88
CA ILE A 10 49.92 -26.92 -29.18
C ILE A 10 48.70 -27.89 -29.10
N THR A 11 47.56 -27.79 -29.83
CA THR A 11 46.98 -26.88 -30.87
C THR A 11 45.50 -27.25 -31.19
N TYR A 12 44.70 -26.21 -31.52
CA TYR A 12 43.69 -26.05 -32.60
C TYR A 12 42.52 -27.04 -32.80
N ASN A 13 41.29 -26.50 -32.87
CA ASN A 13 40.73 -26.12 -34.18
C ASN A 13 39.58 -25.11 -34.12
N SER A 14 39.58 -24.20 -35.10
CA SER A 14 38.62 -23.14 -35.39
C SER A 14 38.06 -23.37 -36.79
N SER A 15 36.75 -23.21 -36.99
CA SER A 15 36.10 -22.65 -38.20
C SER A 15 34.57 -22.80 -38.09
N TYR A 16 33.82 -21.70 -37.93
CA TYR A 16 33.23 -20.83 -38.97
C TYR A 16 31.93 -21.39 -39.59
N LEU A 17 30.77 -20.76 -39.33
CA LEU A 17 30.09 -19.89 -40.33
C LEU A 17 28.75 -19.30 -39.83
N SER A 18 28.64 -18.02 -40.16
CA SER A 18 27.48 -17.11 -40.19
C SER A 18 26.31 -17.62 -41.05
N ALA A 19 25.07 -17.30 -40.63
CA ALA A 19 23.98 -17.02 -41.56
C ALA A 19 22.90 -16.13 -40.92
N ALA A 20 22.71 -14.94 -41.49
CA ALA A 20 21.51 -14.12 -41.37
C ALA A 20 20.35 -14.73 -42.18
N PRO A 21 19.12 -14.22 -42.01
CA PRO A 21 18.34 -13.96 -43.23
C PRO A 21 17.57 -12.64 -43.19
N SER A 22 17.47 -12.00 -44.36
CA SER A 22 16.50 -10.94 -44.65
C SER A 22 15.82 -11.19 -45.99
N SER A 23 14.55 -10.77 -46.04
CA SER A 23 13.73 -10.36 -47.19
C SER A 23 12.66 -11.31 -47.79
N ARG A 24 11.41 -10.83 -47.61
CA ARG A 24 10.26 -10.72 -48.54
C ARG A 24 9.68 -11.95 -49.26
N SER A 25 8.41 -12.25 -48.93
CA SER A 25 7.33 -12.49 -49.91
C SER A 25 5.99 -12.06 -49.25
N ARG A 26 5.32 -11.03 -49.76
CA ARG A 26 4.24 -10.99 -50.77
C ARG A 26 2.88 -11.52 -50.25
N ALA A 27 1.91 -10.60 -50.23
CA ALA A 27 0.55 -10.72 -49.74
C ALA A 27 -0.37 -11.63 -50.57
N SER A 28 -1.40 -12.18 -49.91
CA SER A 28 -2.77 -12.36 -50.42
C SER A 28 -3.74 -12.62 -49.25
N PRO A 29 -5.05 -12.32 -49.41
CA PRO A 29 -5.91 -11.83 -48.32
C PRO A 29 -6.84 -12.92 -47.74
N LEU A 30 -7.28 -12.72 -46.50
CA LEU A 30 -8.37 -13.47 -45.86
C LEU A 30 -9.48 -12.50 -45.41
N PRO A 31 -10.73 -12.98 -45.25
CA PRO A 31 -11.90 -12.35 -45.82
C PRO A 31 -12.69 -11.46 -44.84
N SER A 32 -13.48 -10.56 -45.42
CA SER A 32 -14.37 -9.61 -44.75
C SER A 32 -15.45 -10.30 -43.89
N PRO A 33 -15.84 -9.73 -42.74
CA PRO A 33 -17.04 -10.14 -42.03
C PRO A 33 -18.32 -9.59 -42.71
N PRO A 34 -19.46 -10.29 -42.60
CA PRO A 34 -20.72 -9.88 -43.21
C PRO A 34 -21.41 -8.72 -42.44
N PRO A 35 -22.33 -7.98 -43.08
CA PRO A 35 -22.87 -6.73 -42.55
C PRO A 35 -23.99 -6.92 -41.53
N SER A 36 -24.12 -5.90 -40.69
CA SER A 36 -25.14 -5.69 -39.66
C SER A 36 -26.56 -5.65 -40.24
N LEU A 37 -27.47 -6.42 -39.65
CA LEU A 37 -28.91 -6.36 -39.93
C LEU A 37 -29.60 -5.45 -38.90
N LEU A 38 -30.09 -4.29 -39.36
CA LEU A 38 -31.15 -3.53 -38.72
C LEU A 38 -32.50 -4.20 -38.99
N PRO A 39 -33.47 -4.13 -38.06
CA PRO A 39 -34.88 -4.21 -38.39
C PRO A 39 -35.57 -2.82 -38.32
N PRO A 40 -36.72 -2.65 -39.00
CA PRO A 40 -37.16 -1.38 -39.57
C PRO A 40 -38.15 -0.60 -38.70
N SER A 41 -38.21 0.71 -38.93
CA SER A 41 -39.32 1.57 -38.56
C SER A 41 -40.47 1.45 -39.56
N THR A 42 -41.69 1.41 -39.07
CA THR A 42 -42.90 1.86 -39.79
C THR A 42 -43.90 2.37 -38.76
N GLY A 43 -44.24 3.67 -38.85
CA GLY A 43 -45.43 4.25 -38.21
C GLY A 43 -46.72 3.79 -38.92
N PRO A 44 -47.90 4.41 -38.70
CA PRO A 44 -48.07 5.86 -38.46
C PRO A 44 -49.11 6.23 -37.36
N GLY A 45 -49.06 7.49 -36.91
CA GLY A 45 -50.23 8.18 -36.33
C GLY A 45 -51.28 8.49 -37.42
N PRO A 46 -52.46 9.04 -37.09
CA PRO A 46 -52.51 10.45 -36.67
C PRO A 46 -53.69 10.87 -35.75
N ASN A 47 -53.59 12.12 -35.24
CA ASN A 47 -54.65 13.15 -35.01
C ASN A 47 -55.86 12.83 -34.09
N GLU A 48 -56.46 13.74 -33.32
CA GLU A 48 -56.34 15.19 -33.13
C GLU A 48 -57.16 15.59 -31.87
N SER A 49 -56.64 16.60 -31.17
CA SER A 49 -57.28 17.70 -30.40
C SER A 49 -58.77 17.71 -29.99
N GLY A 50 -58.97 18.17 -28.74
CA GLY A 50 -60.14 18.91 -28.23
C GLY A 50 -60.68 18.32 -26.92
N VAL A 51 -60.97 19.02 -25.82
CA VAL A 51 -61.26 20.44 -25.56
C VAL A 51 -60.98 20.73 -24.06
N ASN A 52 -60.65 21.98 -23.82
CA ASN A 52 -60.23 22.69 -22.61
C ASN A 52 -61.34 22.89 -21.56
N GLN A 53 -60.99 22.91 -20.26
CA GLN A 53 -61.34 23.93 -19.24
C GLN A 53 -61.41 23.33 -17.81
N GLN A 54 -60.53 23.77 -16.90
CA GLN A 54 -60.89 24.71 -15.81
C GLN A 54 -59.69 25.04 -14.89
N THR A 55 -59.33 26.33 -14.92
CA THR A 55 -59.02 27.22 -13.79
C THR A 55 -57.96 26.83 -12.75
N GLY A 56 -56.75 27.37 -12.99
CA GLY A 56 -55.90 28.18 -12.10
C GLY A 56 -55.92 28.01 -10.58
N GLN A 57 -54.73 27.77 -10.01
CA GLN A 57 -54.12 28.60 -8.97
C GLN A 57 -52.59 28.36 -8.95
N ARG A 58 -51.85 29.39 -8.59
CA ARG A 58 -50.38 29.52 -8.58
C ARG A 58 -49.88 29.35 -7.15
N TRP A 59 -48.81 28.56 -6.89
CA TRP A 59 -47.83 28.64 -5.77
C TRP A 59 -46.73 27.55 -5.98
N PRO A 60 -45.54 27.62 -5.34
CA PRO A 60 -44.26 27.78 -6.03
C PRO A 60 -43.39 26.51 -6.12
N TYR A 61 -42.37 26.60 -6.99
CA TYR A 61 -41.20 25.73 -7.06
C TYR A 61 -40.49 25.66 -5.70
N GLN A 62 -40.29 24.44 -5.18
CA GLN A 62 -39.32 24.13 -4.14
C GLN A 62 -38.19 23.33 -4.78
N ASP A 63 -37.02 23.96 -4.84
CA ASP A 63 -35.73 23.29 -5.02
C ASP A 63 -35.52 22.32 -3.86
N ASN A 64 -35.28 21.05 -4.18
CA ASN A 64 -34.88 20.04 -3.22
C ASN A 64 -33.36 19.85 -3.38
N PRO A 65 -32.50 20.30 -2.44
CA PRO A 65 -31.07 20.05 -2.53
C PRO A 65 -30.79 18.57 -2.24
N ALA A 66 -29.91 17.99 -3.06
CA ALA A 66 -29.35 16.66 -2.84
C ALA A 66 -28.73 16.57 -1.44
N GLU A 67 -29.16 15.57 -0.68
CA GLU A 67 -28.66 15.31 0.67
C GLU A 67 -27.16 14.99 0.67
N PRO A 68 -26.39 15.45 1.67
CA PRO A 68 -24.97 15.18 1.78
C PRO A 68 -24.69 13.74 2.22
N PHE A 69 -23.71 13.11 1.59
CA PHE A 69 -23.11 11.85 2.02
C PHE A 69 -22.51 11.99 3.43
N LEU A 70 -23.09 11.30 4.41
CA LEU A 70 -22.51 11.11 5.74
C LEU A 70 -21.82 9.74 5.80
N PRO A 71 -20.57 9.65 6.30
CA PRO A 71 -19.97 8.37 6.65
C PRO A 71 -20.70 7.79 7.86
N THR A 72 -21.14 6.54 7.74
CA THR A 72 -21.90 5.84 8.78
C THR A 72 -21.02 5.62 10.01
N LEU A 73 -21.17 6.49 11.01
CA LEU A 73 -20.83 6.16 12.39
C LEU A 73 -21.84 5.09 12.85
N ALA A 74 -21.33 3.95 13.31
CA ALA A 74 -22.11 2.82 13.79
C ALA A 74 -23.15 3.30 14.82
N THR A 75 -24.43 3.28 14.43
CA THR A 75 -25.56 3.43 15.36
C THR A 75 -26.09 2.04 15.65
N THR A 76 -25.83 1.54 16.86
CA THR A 76 -26.30 0.22 17.31
C THR A 76 -27.82 0.27 17.57
N SER A 77 -28.62 0.02 16.53
CA SER A 77 -30.06 -0.19 16.67
C SER A 77 -30.37 -1.66 16.95
N ARG A 78 -31.00 -1.91 18.09
CA ARG A 78 -31.40 -3.23 18.63
C ARG A 78 -32.55 -3.91 17.86
N ALA A 79 -33.04 -3.32 16.77
CA ALA A 79 -34.32 -3.70 16.16
C ALA A 79 -34.24 -4.66 14.96
N ASN A 80 -33.05 -5.10 14.51
CA ASN A 80 -32.94 -5.87 13.26
C ASN A 80 -32.51 -7.34 13.36
N TYR A 81 -32.21 -7.89 14.55
CA TYR A 81 -31.67 -9.26 14.61
C TYR A 81 -32.24 -10.04 15.80
N GLY A 82 -33.12 -10.97 15.48
CA GLY A 82 -33.58 -12.01 16.39
C GLY A 82 -32.53 -13.12 16.44
N ARG A 83 -31.84 -13.21 17.57
CA ARG A 83 -30.86 -14.21 18.04
C ARG A 83 -29.38 -13.79 17.93
N ILE A 84 -28.76 -13.97 19.11
CA ILE A 84 -27.40 -13.81 19.64
C ILE A 84 -26.34 -13.26 18.66
N TYR A 85 -25.92 -12.03 18.94
CA TYR A 85 -24.70 -11.42 18.42
C TYR A 85 -23.47 -12.13 19.04
N PRO A 86 -22.52 -12.61 18.22
CA PRO A 86 -21.38 -13.42 18.68
C PRO A 86 -20.33 -12.66 19.52
N GLU A 87 -20.48 -11.35 19.71
CA GLU A 87 -19.57 -10.50 20.50
C GLU A 87 -20.25 -9.77 21.67
N ASN A 88 -21.41 -10.27 22.11
CA ASN A 88 -22.22 -9.61 23.12
C ASN A 88 -21.71 -9.86 24.56
N GLU A 89 -21.51 -8.75 25.29
CA GLU A 89 -20.78 -8.53 26.56
C GLU A 89 -21.29 -9.26 27.83
N ASN A 90 -22.16 -10.28 27.72
CA ASN A 90 -22.90 -10.79 28.89
C ASN A 90 -22.39 -12.08 29.54
N ASN A 91 -21.20 -12.57 29.18
CA ASN A 91 -20.68 -13.80 29.77
C ASN A 91 -19.27 -13.59 30.35
N LEU A 92 -19.21 -13.54 31.69
CA LEU A 92 -18.10 -13.93 32.60
C LEU A 92 -17.45 -12.81 33.44
N PRO A 93 -17.86 -12.64 34.72
CA PRO A 93 -17.11 -11.91 35.73
C PRO A 93 -16.41 -12.83 36.78
N LEU A 94 -15.30 -12.34 37.35
CA LEU A 94 -14.69 -12.58 38.70
C LEU A 94 -13.24 -13.13 38.73
N VAL A 95 -12.26 -12.30 39.13
CA VAL A 95 -11.54 -12.24 40.45
C VAL A 95 -10.15 -11.60 40.27
N ALA A 96 -9.77 -10.77 41.25
CA ALA A 96 -8.66 -9.81 41.28
C ALA A 96 -7.47 -10.21 42.19
N GLY A 97 -6.33 -9.51 41.99
CA GLY A 97 -5.42 -9.04 43.07
C GLY A 97 -4.12 -9.83 43.30
N VAL A 98 -2.96 -9.26 43.72
CA VAL A 98 -2.46 -7.91 44.10
C VAL A 98 -0.87 -7.99 44.06
N PRO A 99 -0.04 -7.05 44.60
CA PRO A 99 0.93 -6.20 43.87
C PRO A 99 2.43 -6.46 44.20
N PHE A 100 3.38 -5.66 43.69
CA PHE A 100 4.70 -5.55 44.31
C PHE A 100 5.35 -4.15 44.25
N ASP A 101 6.12 -3.87 45.29
CA ASP A 101 6.60 -2.59 45.80
C ASP A 101 7.89 -2.04 45.16
N ALA A 102 8.04 -0.72 45.31
CA ALA A 102 9.18 0.09 44.90
C ALA A 102 10.34 0.09 45.92
N GLY A 103 11.56 0.34 45.45
CA GLY A 103 12.64 0.81 46.33
C GLY A 103 14.05 0.86 45.70
N PRO A 104 14.94 1.78 46.15
CA PRO A 104 15.78 2.58 45.24
C PRO A 104 17.30 2.56 45.54
N TYR A 105 18.05 3.33 44.74
CA TYR A 105 19.23 4.17 45.09
C TYR A 105 20.62 3.91 44.45
N THR A 106 21.18 5.03 43.95
CA THR A 106 22.60 5.52 43.86
C THR A 106 23.60 4.80 42.94
N ARG A 107 24.11 5.45 41.87
CA ARG A 107 25.15 6.52 41.76
C ARG A 107 26.52 6.04 42.27
N TRP A 108 27.62 6.10 41.51
CA TRP A 108 28.67 7.15 41.31
C TRP A 108 29.80 6.46 40.47
N PRO A 109 30.89 7.09 39.95
CA PRO A 109 31.24 8.49 39.67
C PRO A 109 31.83 8.73 38.25
N THR A 110 32.16 10.00 37.97
CA THR A 110 32.71 10.57 36.72
C THR A 110 34.24 10.80 36.79
N MET A 111 34.85 10.98 35.60
CA MET A 111 36.04 11.78 35.20
C MET A 111 37.32 10.99 34.85
N PRO A 112 38.26 11.52 34.02
CA PRO A 112 38.26 12.79 33.25
C PRO A 112 38.74 12.70 31.77
N THR A 113 38.52 13.82 31.08
CA THR A 113 39.04 14.30 29.80
C THR A 113 40.57 14.42 29.70
N GLN A 114 41.11 14.20 28.50
CA GLN A 114 42.40 14.79 28.06
C GLN A 114 42.30 15.40 26.66
N HIS A 115 42.72 16.67 26.59
CA HIS A 115 43.04 17.45 25.41
C HIS A 115 44.40 17.03 24.83
N SER A 116 44.52 17.00 23.50
CA SER A 116 45.73 17.39 22.77
C SER A 116 45.32 17.64 21.30
N ASP A 117 45.35 18.87 20.78
CA ASP A 117 46.44 19.76 20.37
C ASP A 117 46.83 19.63 18.89
N LEU A 118 46.90 20.79 18.24
CA LEU A 118 46.88 21.04 16.81
C LEU A 118 48.24 20.77 16.14
N GLY A 119 48.24 19.93 15.09
CA GLY A 119 49.37 19.73 14.18
C GLY A 119 49.13 20.36 12.82
N GLN A 120 49.95 21.36 12.48
CA GLN A 120 49.96 22.08 11.19
C GLN A 120 50.42 21.18 10.02
N VAL A 121 49.73 21.28 8.88
CA VAL A 121 50.11 20.63 7.61
C VAL A 121 50.88 21.63 6.73
N PRO A 122 52.03 21.26 6.11
CA PRO A 122 52.79 22.19 5.28
C PRO A 122 52.11 22.45 3.93
N LYS A 123 52.11 23.73 3.51
CA LYS A 123 51.72 24.17 2.18
C LYS A 123 52.76 23.72 1.14
N HIS A 124 52.37 22.82 0.24
CA HIS A 124 53.11 22.57 -1.00
C HIS A 124 52.59 23.51 -2.10
N GLU A 125 53.47 24.37 -2.59
CA GLU A 125 53.25 25.16 -3.81
C GLU A 125 53.17 24.21 -5.02
N TRP A 126 52.02 24.21 -5.71
CA TRP A 126 51.88 23.57 -7.01
C TRP A 126 52.32 24.57 -8.09
N ALA A 127 53.40 24.22 -8.79
CA ALA A 127 53.81 24.88 -10.01
C ALA A 127 52.76 24.65 -11.11
N SER A 128 52.41 25.72 -11.83
CA SER A 128 51.54 25.67 -13.00
C SER A 128 52.11 24.72 -14.07
N SER A 129 51.50 23.54 -14.20
CA SER A 129 51.66 22.67 -15.36
C SER A 129 50.31 22.51 -16.06
N HIS A 130 50.36 22.45 -17.39
CA HIS A 130 49.21 22.41 -18.28
C HIS A 130 48.17 21.39 -17.81
N SER A 131 46.91 21.79 -17.65
CA SER A 131 45.84 20.89 -17.20
C SER A 131 45.77 19.66 -18.12
N PRO A 132 45.98 18.44 -17.63
CA PRO A 132 45.86 17.25 -18.45
C PRO A 132 44.40 17.15 -18.91
N SER A 133 44.19 17.01 -20.22
CA SER A 133 42.88 16.68 -20.78
C SER A 133 42.35 15.44 -20.07
N SER A 134 41.19 15.55 -19.43
CA SER A 134 40.59 14.43 -18.68
C SER A 134 40.51 13.18 -19.56
N LEU A 135 41.07 12.07 -19.09
CA LEU A 135 41.05 10.79 -19.79
C LEU A 135 39.61 10.33 -20.06
N LEU A 136 38.69 10.58 -19.11
CA LEU A 136 37.26 10.29 -19.29
C LEU A 136 36.64 11.14 -20.41
N LEU A 137 37.01 12.42 -20.51
CA LEU A 137 36.50 13.31 -21.57
C LEU A 137 37.14 13.05 -22.94
N SER A 138 38.20 12.23 -23.00
CA SER A 138 38.81 11.80 -24.26
C SER A 138 38.09 10.61 -24.91
N LEU A 139 37.16 9.98 -24.19
CA LEU A 139 36.35 8.88 -24.74
C LEU A 139 35.30 9.40 -25.73
N PRO A 140 34.93 8.60 -26.74
CA PRO A 140 33.73 8.83 -27.55
C PRO A 140 32.48 9.01 -26.69
N ALA A 141 31.56 9.84 -27.16
CA ALA A 141 30.34 10.19 -26.45
C ALA A 141 29.54 8.93 -26.06
N GLU A 142 29.40 7.97 -26.97
CA GLU A 142 28.66 6.73 -26.79
C GLU A 142 29.24 5.87 -25.67
N LEU A 143 30.58 5.84 -25.50
CA LEU A 143 31.22 5.12 -24.40
C LEU A 143 30.99 5.81 -23.07
N ILE A 144 30.98 7.14 -23.06
CA ILE A 144 30.61 7.90 -21.86
C ILE A 144 29.15 7.61 -21.52
N ASP A 145 28.21 7.59 -22.47
CA ASP A 145 26.81 7.22 -22.21
C ASP A 145 26.69 5.81 -21.65
N ALA A 146 27.40 4.86 -22.24
CA ALA A 146 27.41 3.48 -21.77
C ALA A 146 27.90 3.37 -20.32
N ILE A 147 28.92 4.14 -19.93
CA ILE A 147 29.38 4.20 -18.53
C ILE A 147 28.30 4.81 -17.64
N LEU A 148 27.68 5.92 -18.07
CA LEU A 148 26.63 6.61 -17.30
C LEU A 148 25.37 5.76 -17.11
N LEU A 149 25.07 4.81 -18.01
CA LEU A 149 23.92 3.90 -17.89
C LEU A 149 23.97 3.00 -16.64
N TYR A 150 25.14 2.75 -16.10
CA TYR A 150 25.32 1.93 -14.89
C TYR A 150 25.10 2.71 -13.59
N LEU A 151 24.92 4.03 -13.68
CA LEU A 151 24.81 4.89 -12.51
C LEU A 151 23.36 5.09 -12.08
N GLY A 152 23.16 5.32 -10.79
CA GLY A 152 21.87 5.72 -10.23
C GLY A 152 21.60 7.22 -10.40
N PRO A 153 20.38 7.68 -10.08
CA PRO A 153 20.01 9.09 -10.17
C PRO A 153 20.93 10.02 -9.37
N GLN A 154 21.39 9.58 -8.20
CA GLN A 154 22.24 10.38 -7.31
C GLN A 154 23.65 10.56 -7.86
N ASP A 155 24.25 9.49 -8.40
CA ASP A 155 25.57 9.54 -9.02
C ASP A 155 25.53 10.39 -10.29
N LEU A 156 24.46 10.29 -11.08
CA LEU A 156 24.26 11.17 -12.24
C LEU A 156 24.14 12.63 -11.82
N ALA A 157 23.40 12.93 -10.74
CA ALA A 157 23.33 14.27 -10.18
C ALA A 157 24.71 14.78 -9.75
N ALA A 158 25.52 13.95 -9.07
CA ALA A 158 26.89 14.31 -8.72
C ALA A 158 27.75 14.60 -9.95
N ILE A 159 27.61 13.81 -11.02
CA ILE A 159 28.31 14.02 -12.30
C ILE A 159 27.92 15.35 -12.94
N THR A 160 26.67 15.79 -12.84
CA THR A 160 26.27 17.10 -13.37
C THR A 160 26.99 18.28 -12.73
N ALA A 161 27.50 18.12 -11.50
CA ALA A 161 28.24 19.15 -10.78
C ALA A 161 29.73 19.20 -11.15
N THR A 162 30.24 18.24 -11.94
CA THR A 162 31.68 18.12 -12.22
C THR A 162 32.16 19.05 -13.34
N CYS A 163 31.55 18.97 -14.54
CA CYS A 163 31.90 19.82 -15.68
C CYS A 163 30.73 19.98 -16.67
N THR A 164 30.82 20.97 -17.55
CA THR A 164 29.75 21.30 -18.50
C THR A 164 29.48 20.20 -19.53
N VAL A 165 30.51 19.47 -19.97
CA VAL A 165 30.39 18.36 -20.93
C VAL A 165 29.62 17.20 -20.30
N LEU A 166 30.06 16.74 -19.12
CA LEU A 166 29.38 15.64 -18.41
C LEU A 166 27.98 16.05 -17.96
N ARG A 167 27.77 17.30 -17.57
CA ARG A 167 26.44 17.83 -17.25
C ARG A 167 25.47 17.67 -18.42
N ARG A 168 25.85 18.09 -19.63
CA ARG A 168 24.97 17.97 -20.82
C ARG A 168 24.59 16.53 -21.12
N ARG A 169 25.49 15.59 -20.83
CA ARG A 169 25.26 14.16 -21.06
C ARG A 169 24.42 13.54 -19.95
N ALA A 170 24.76 13.77 -18.69
CA ALA A 170 24.07 13.20 -17.53
C ALA A 170 22.61 13.65 -17.40
N VAL A 171 22.22 14.82 -17.96
CA VAL A 171 20.81 15.26 -18.00
C VAL A 171 20.02 14.70 -19.18
N ALA A 172 20.64 13.92 -20.08
CA ALA A 172 19.96 13.37 -21.24
C ALA A 172 18.87 12.36 -20.84
N ASP A 173 17.71 12.46 -21.49
CA ASP A 173 16.51 11.71 -21.10
C ASP A 173 16.63 10.18 -21.23
N ILE A 174 17.61 9.67 -21.98
CA ILE A 174 17.88 8.24 -22.10
C ILE A 174 18.12 7.56 -20.74
N PHE A 175 18.71 8.30 -19.79
CA PHE A 175 18.95 7.80 -18.42
C PHE A 175 17.67 7.91 -17.58
N TRP A 176 17.03 9.08 -17.62
CA TRP A 176 15.94 9.43 -16.72
C TRP A 176 14.62 8.77 -17.06
N GLN A 177 14.37 8.45 -18.34
CA GLN A 177 13.20 7.67 -18.73
C GLN A 177 13.19 6.31 -18.04
N ARG A 178 14.35 5.64 -17.94
CA ARG A 178 14.47 4.34 -17.26
C ARG A 178 14.04 4.46 -15.79
N PHE A 179 14.57 5.44 -15.07
CA PHE A 179 14.23 5.62 -13.66
C PHE A 179 12.75 5.91 -13.45
N VAL A 180 12.15 6.81 -14.24
CA VAL A 180 10.70 7.06 -14.14
C VAL A 180 9.90 5.79 -14.47
N GLN A 181 10.32 5.03 -15.49
CA GLN A 181 9.66 3.79 -15.91
C GLN A 181 9.68 2.70 -14.83
N GLU A 182 10.71 2.64 -13.99
CA GLU A 182 10.80 1.69 -12.87
C GLU A 182 9.77 1.95 -11.77
N HIS A 183 9.20 3.15 -11.71
CA HIS A 183 8.22 3.55 -10.68
C HIS A 183 6.76 3.46 -11.13
N VAL A 184 6.50 3.04 -12.37
CA VAL A 184 5.14 2.95 -12.93
C VAL A 184 4.89 1.61 -13.63
N PRO A 185 3.66 1.06 -13.55
CA PRO A 185 3.36 -0.27 -14.08
C PRO A 185 3.10 -0.30 -15.59
N PHE A 186 3.07 0.85 -16.26
CA PHE A 186 2.77 0.99 -17.68
C PHE A 186 3.87 1.72 -18.44
N GLN A 187 3.96 1.47 -19.74
CA GLN A 187 4.96 2.13 -20.58
C GLN A 187 4.70 3.64 -20.70
N LEU A 188 5.71 4.43 -20.33
CA LEU A 188 5.78 5.86 -20.57
C LEU A 188 6.58 6.15 -21.84
N THR A 189 5.95 6.88 -22.75
CA THR A 189 6.56 7.30 -24.03
C THR A 189 6.84 8.81 -24.07
N THR A 190 6.30 9.58 -23.12
CA THR A 190 6.43 11.04 -23.09
C THR A 190 6.69 11.54 -21.66
N PRO A 191 7.50 12.60 -21.49
CA PRO A 191 7.71 13.24 -20.19
C PRO A 191 6.64 14.28 -19.85
N GLY A 192 5.64 14.48 -20.72
CA GLY A 192 4.57 15.45 -20.54
C GLY A 192 3.95 15.32 -19.14
N PRO A 193 3.68 16.43 -18.43
CA PRO A 193 3.75 17.82 -18.87
C PRO A 193 5.15 18.47 -18.82
N CYS A 194 6.18 17.78 -18.35
CA CYS A 194 7.54 18.31 -18.33
C CYS A 194 8.17 18.34 -19.73
N ALA A 195 9.19 19.19 -19.91
CA ALA A 195 9.95 19.25 -21.15
C ALA A 195 10.87 18.03 -21.35
N SER A 196 11.19 17.30 -20.28
CA SER A 196 12.11 16.16 -20.31
C SER A 196 11.86 15.20 -19.13
N PHE A 197 12.25 13.93 -19.28
CA PHE A 197 12.17 12.91 -18.23
C PHE A 197 13.04 13.24 -17.02
N HIS A 198 14.19 13.90 -17.23
CA HIS A 198 15.00 14.43 -16.13
C HIS A 198 14.22 15.42 -15.27
N GLN A 199 13.51 16.38 -15.88
CA GLN A 199 12.70 17.35 -15.13
C GLN A 199 11.55 16.66 -14.40
N LEU A 200 10.88 15.71 -15.06
CA LEU A 200 9.81 14.93 -14.45
C LEU A 200 10.31 14.14 -13.23
N PHE A 201 11.48 13.50 -13.36
CA PHE A 201 12.06 12.75 -12.24
C PHE A 201 12.38 13.67 -11.07
N VAL A 202 13.06 14.79 -11.32
CA VAL A 202 13.44 15.77 -10.29
C VAL A 202 12.23 16.36 -9.58
N ALA A 203 11.14 16.65 -10.31
CA ALA A 203 9.92 17.18 -9.74
C ALA A 203 9.33 16.27 -8.64
N HIS A 204 9.52 14.96 -8.76
CA HIS A 204 8.98 13.95 -7.83
C HIS A 204 10.07 13.12 -7.13
N ASP A 205 11.32 13.58 -7.05
CA ASP A 205 12.47 12.82 -6.51
C ASP A 205 12.20 12.23 -5.11
N ARG A 206 11.39 12.91 -4.29
CA ARG A 206 11.03 12.47 -2.93
C ARG A 206 9.78 11.59 -2.86
N ALA A 207 9.06 11.38 -3.95
CA ALA A 207 7.74 10.76 -3.97
C ALA A 207 7.62 9.55 -4.91
N TRP A 208 8.61 9.28 -5.76
CA TRP A 208 8.58 8.17 -6.72
C TRP A 208 8.43 6.77 -6.10
N PHE A 209 8.82 6.60 -4.83
CA PHE A 209 8.60 5.34 -4.13
C PHE A 209 7.10 5.04 -3.92
N LEU A 210 6.25 6.06 -3.87
CA LEU A 210 4.81 5.90 -3.66
C LEU A 210 4.12 5.13 -4.79
N PRO A 211 4.19 5.54 -6.08
CA PRO A 211 3.61 4.77 -7.18
C PRO A 211 4.34 3.46 -7.47
N LYS A 212 5.63 3.34 -7.09
CA LYS A 212 6.41 2.09 -7.23
C LYS A 212 5.76 0.93 -6.47
N TYR A 213 5.39 1.16 -5.21
CA TYR A 213 4.81 0.11 -4.38
C TYR A 213 3.28 0.02 -4.48
N LYS A 214 2.62 1.04 -5.03
CA LYS A 214 1.17 1.12 -5.32
C LYS A 214 0.26 1.12 -4.09
N ILE A 215 0.44 0.19 -3.16
CA ILE A 215 -0.43 -0.05 -2.00
C ILE A 215 0.19 0.55 -0.74
N TRP A 216 -0.61 1.25 0.05
CA TRP A 216 -0.17 1.83 1.32
C TRP A 216 -1.25 1.66 2.39
N PHE A 217 -0.88 1.22 3.58
CA PHE A 217 -1.82 1.02 4.69
C PHE A 217 -1.33 1.71 5.96
N SER A 218 -2.26 2.29 6.73
CA SER A 218 -1.92 3.18 7.86
C SER A 218 -2.17 2.60 9.24
N ASP A 219 -1.39 3.08 10.21
CA ASP A 219 -1.57 2.90 11.64
C ASP A 219 -2.76 3.65 12.25
N ARG A 220 -3.67 4.21 11.45
CA ARG A 220 -4.81 4.97 11.94
C ARG A 220 -5.75 4.17 12.87
N ASN A 221 -5.84 4.55 14.14
CA ASN A 221 -6.73 3.97 15.16
C ASN A 221 -6.68 2.43 15.21
N LEU A 222 -7.81 1.72 15.23
CA LEU A 222 -7.86 0.26 15.13
C LEU A 222 -8.16 -0.19 13.69
N THR A 223 -8.79 0.66 12.88
CA THR A 223 -9.35 0.27 11.58
C THR A 223 -8.41 0.49 10.40
N GLY A 224 -7.47 1.44 10.51
CA GLY A 224 -6.54 1.76 9.44
C GLY A 224 -7.20 2.42 8.23
N ARG A 225 -6.42 2.56 7.16
CA ARG A 225 -6.84 3.02 5.85
C ARG A 225 -5.96 2.33 4.82
N LEU A 226 -6.54 1.94 3.68
CA LEU A 226 -5.82 1.41 2.54
C LEU A 226 -5.86 2.43 1.39
N LEU A 227 -4.69 2.77 0.85
CA LEU A 227 -4.52 3.68 -0.26
C LEU A 227 -3.93 2.96 -1.47
N ILE A 228 -4.38 3.38 -2.64
CA ILE A 228 -3.70 3.12 -3.90
C ILE A 228 -3.08 4.43 -4.39
N VAL A 229 -1.77 4.43 -4.57
CA VAL A 229 -1.02 5.54 -5.14
C VAL A 229 -0.65 5.22 -6.58
N ARG A 230 -0.87 6.19 -7.46
CA ARG A 230 -0.63 6.08 -8.90
C ARG A 230 -0.04 7.36 -9.45
N PHE A 231 0.62 7.22 -10.60
CA PHE A 231 1.10 8.35 -11.38
C PHE A 231 0.16 8.61 -12.57
N ASP A 232 -0.30 9.85 -12.72
CA ASP A 232 -1.06 10.29 -13.90
C ASP A 232 -0.11 10.97 -14.91
N PRO A 233 0.23 10.29 -16.03
CA PRO A 233 1.13 10.84 -17.03
C PRO A 233 0.53 12.01 -17.81
N ARG A 234 -0.80 12.22 -17.78
CA ARG A 234 -1.42 13.36 -18.48
C ARG A 234 -1.17 14.67 -17.74
N ARG A 235 -1.15 14.60 -16.41
CA ARG A 235 -0.96 15.76 -15.52
C ARG A 235 0.41 15.79 -14.85
N GLY A 236 1.20 14.73 -15.00
CA GLY A 236 2.46 14.55 -14.30
C GLY A 236 2.28 14.54 -12.78
N CYS A 237 1.17 14.01 -12.28
CA CYS A 237 0.83 14.07 -10.86
C CYS A 237 0.97 12.69 -10.21
N ILE A 238 1.46 12.64 -8.97
CA ILE A 238 1.35 11.46 -8.10
C ILE A 238 0.14 11.67 -7.19
N GLU A 239 -0.81 10.74 -7.22
CA GLU A 239 -2.06 10.84 -6.47
C GLU A 239 -2.34 9.55 -5.70
N GLY A 240 -2.73 9.69 -4.43
CA GLY A 240 -3.13 8.61 -3.56
C GLY A 240 -4.62 8.70 -3.21
N TYR A 241 -5.35 7.62 -3.45
CA TYR A 241 -6.80 7.53 -3.18
C TYR A 241 -7.11 6.38 -2.23
N GLN A 242 -8.09 6.59 -1.35
CA GLN A 242 -8.58 5.52 -0.50
C GLN A 242 -9.26 4.42 -1.33
N LEU A 243 -8.90 3.17 -1.07
CA LEU A 243 -9.62 2.01 -1.56
C LEU A 243 -10.79 1.73 -0.62
N LEU A 244 -11.99 1.63 -1.18
CA LEU A 244 -13.24 1.40 -0.45
C LEU A 244 -13.92 0.15 -1.00
N ALA A 245 -14.59 -0.59 -0.13
CA ALA A 245 -15.43 -1.71 -0.50
C ALA A 245 -16.84 -1.52 0.06
N ILE A 246 -17.84 -1.87 -0.74
CA ILE A 246 -19.24 -1.94 -0.31
C ILE A 246 -19.81 -3.31 -0.66
N ASN A 247 -20.54 -3.93 0.25
CA ASN A 247 -21.38 -5.08 -0.07
C ASN A 247 -22.77 -4.57 -0.46
N LYS A 248 -23.27 -4.96 -1.64
CA LYS A 248 -24.57 -4.51 -2.16
C LYS A 248 -25.76 -5.35 -1.70
N ARG A 249 -25.54 -6.59 -1.28
CA ARG A 249 -26.61 -7.55 -1.00
C ARG A 249 -26.55 -8.00 0.45
N THR A 250 -27.67 -7.89 1.15
CA THR A 250 -27.92 -8.51 2.45
C THR A 250 -28.99 -9.58 2.26
N VAL A 251 -28.71 -10.54 1.40
CA VAL A 251 -29.56 -11.73 1.24
C VAL A 251 -28.95 -12.82 2.11
N PHE A 252 -29.81 -13.55 2.83
CA PHE A 252 -29.41 -14.66 3.67
C PHE A 252 -29.99 -15.94 3.07
N GLU A 253 -29.19 -16.99 3.04
CA GLU A 253 -29.66 -18.33 2.77
C GLU A 253 -29.27 -19.25 3.93
N GLN A 254 -30.17 -20.18 4.28
CA GLN A 254 -29.86 -21.22 5.25
C GLN A 254 -29.06 -22.30 4.55
N TRP A 255 -27.98 -22.77 5.17
CA TRP A 255 -27.16 -23.79 4.54
C TRP A 255 -27.86 -25.15 4.58
N ASN A 256 -28.06 -25.76 3.41
CA ASN A 256 -28.72 -27.07 3.32
C ASN A 256 -27.94 -28.21 4.02
N GLY A 257 -26.63 -28.05 4.23
CA GLY A 257 -25.78 -29.02 4.94
C GLY A 257 -25.87 -28.94 6.46
N ALA A 258 -26.28 -27.79 7.01
CA ALA A 258 -26.41 -27.56 8.44
C ALA A 258 -27.51 -26.52 8.72
N GLU A 259 -28.63 -26.96 9.29
CA GLU A 259 -29.82 -26.13 9.51
C GLU A 259 -29.58 -24.98 10.50
N ASP A 260 -28.53 -25.01 11.30
CA ASP A 260 -28.15 -23.95 12.23
C ASP A 260 -27.20 -22.90 11.63
N VAL A 261 -26.77 -23.09 10.37
CA VAL A 261 -25.79 -22.20 9.72
C VAL A 261 -26.46 -21.24 8.74
N ILE A 262 -26.15 -19.94 8.91
CA ILE A 262 -26.64 -18.87 8.04
C ILE A 262 -25.51 -18.41 7.12
N ILE A 263 -25.78 -18.37 5.82
CA ILE A 263 -24.88 -17.88 4.78
C ILE A 263 -25.28 -16.45 4.44
N HIS A 264 -24.33 -15.52 4.61
CA HIS A 264 -24.48 -14.14 4.20
C HIS A 264 -23.91 -14.00 2.78
N HIS A 265 -24.73 -13.61 1.79
CA HIS A 265 -24.21 -13.45 0.44
C HIS A 265 -23.24 -12.27 0.35
N PHE A 266 -22.07 -12.54 -0.23
CA PHE A 266 -21.02 -11.55 -0.44
C PHE A 266 -20.76 -11.33 -1.93
N GLU A 267 -21.01 -10.09 -2.38
CA GLU A 267 -20.68 -9.57 -3.71
C GLU A 267 -20.09 -8.15 -3.54
N PRO A 268 -18.82 -8.03 -3.12
CA PRO A 268 -18.19 -6.76 -2.84
C PRO A 268 -17.99 -5.94 -4.11
N ARG A 269 -18.10 -4.62 -4.00
CA ARG A 269 -17.66 -3.67 -5.02
C ARG A 269 -16.54 -2.83 -4.47
N VAL A 270 -15.35 -3.03 -5.01
CA VAL A 270 -14.16 -2.28 -4.65
C VAL A 270 -14.01 -1.08 -5.58
N ARG A 271 -13.74 0.10 -5.02
CA ARG A 271 -13.62 1.37 -5.77
C ARG A 271 -12.60 2.31 -5.12
N LEU A 272 -11.96 3.13 -5.95
CA LEU A 272 -11.23 4.31 -5.46
C LEU A 272 -12.15 5.49 -5.18
N HIS A 273 -11.92 6.18 -4.06
CA HIS A 273 -12.60 7.43 -3.74
C HIS A 273 -11.97 8.62 -4.48
N LEU A 274 -12.22 8.72 -5.79
CA LEU A 274 -11.56 9.68 -6.68
C LEU A 274 -11.87 11.15 -6.36
N ASP A 275 -13.00 11.44 -5.71
CA ASP A 275 -13.41 12.79 -5.33
C ASP A 275 -12.61 13.35 -4.14
N LYS A 276 -11.93 12.50 -3.38
CA LYS A 276 -11.18 12.87 -2.18
C LYS A 276 -9.78 12.24 -2.20
N PRO A 277 -8.82 12.83 -2.93
CA PRO A 277 -7.43 12.41 -2.83
C PRO A 277 -6.94 12.57 -1.38
N ILE A 278 -6.12 11.63 -0.91
CA ILE A 278 -5.45 11.69 0.40
C ILE A 278 -4.02 12.20 0.26
N LEU A 279 -3.44 12.04 -0.93
CA LEU A 279 -2.10 12.50 -1.25
C LEU A 279 -2.12 13.01 -2.70
N ARG A 280 -1.45 14.14 -2.93
CA ARG A 280 -1.34 14.73 -4.26
C ARG A 280 -0.05 15.54 -4.37
N PHE A 281 0.77 15.18 -5.34
CA PHE A 281 1.94 15.94 -5.77
C PHE A 281 1.79 16.27 -7.24
N ALA A 282 1.63 17.56 -7.56
CA ALA A 282 1.45 18.04 -8.91
C ALA A 282 2.65 18.89 -9.34
N ILE A 283 2.93 18.89 -10.65
CA ILE A 283 4.02 19.68 -11.21
C ILE A 283 3.55 21.12 -11.36
N GLY A 284 4.33 22.08 -10.86
CA GLY A 284 4.05 23.50 -11.01
C GLY A 284 2.97 24.05 -10.06
N GLU A 285 2.41 23.22 -9.17
CA GLU A 285 1.90 23.75 -7.92
C GLU A 285 3.13 24.24 -7.15
N ASP A 286 3.26 25.57 -7.03
CA ASP A 286 4.14 26.16 -6.03
C ASP A 286 3.61 25.64 -4.69
N HIS A 287 4.11 24.47 -4.27
CA HIS A 287 4.29 24.15 -2.88
C HIS A 287 5.25 25.24 -2.41
N SER A 288 4.70 26.44 -2.18
CA SER A 288 5.43 27.55 -1.62
C SER A 288 6.20 26.91 -0.51
N ASP A 289 7.50 27.11 -0.49
CA ASP A 289 8.38 26.35 0.39
C ASP A 289 7.99 26.51 1.87
N GLY A 290 6.93 27.28 2.19
CA GLY A 290 6.51 27.65 3.53
C GLY A 290 7.58 28.51 4.19
N GLY A 291 8.48 29.07 3.37
CA GLY A 291 9.74 29.67 3.79
C GLY A 291 10.86 28.68 4.11
N PHE A 292 10.79 27.39 3.74
CA PHE A 292 11.80 26.36 4.02
C PHE A 292 13.20 26.76 3.55
N SER A 293 13.38 27.24 2.32
CA SER A 293 14.66 27.76 1.81
C SER A 293 15.18 28.96 2.59
N ALA A 294 14.28 29.68 3.28
CA ALA A 294 14.59 30.84 4.12
C ALA A 294 14.74 30.49 5.62
N ARG A 295 14.40 29.27 6.05
CA ARG A 295 14.51 28.84 7.45
C ARG A 295 15.93 28.36 7.74
N THR A 296 16.56 28.96 8.74
CA THR A 296 17.85 28.51 9.26
C THR A 296 17.70 27.11 9.85
N GLY A 297 18.44 26.13 9.30
CA GLY A 297 18.37 24.72 9.73
C GLY A 297 17.33 23.87 8.99
N ALA A 298 16.73 24.39 7.91
CA ALA A 298 15.80 23.62 7.07
C ALA A 298 16.44 22.34 6.55
N ASN A 299 15.71 21.23 6.69
CA ASN A 299 16.15 19.91 6.28
C ASN A 299 15.08 19.27 5.40
N ARG A 300 15.39 19.13 4.11
CA ARG A 300 14.44 18.62 3.09
C ARG A 300 13.95 17.19 3.34
N TYR A 301 14.58 16.49 4.28
CA TYR A 301 14.23 15.14 4.70
C TYR A 301 13.39 15.13 6.00
N ALA A 302 13.69 16.02 6.94
CA ALA A 302 13.01 16.07 8.25
C ALA A 302 11.80 17.00 8.29
N ASP A 303 11.69 17.93 7.34
CA ASP A 303 10.65 18.94 7.29
C ASP A 303 9.38 18.45 6.58
N ASP A 304 8.24 18.93 7.07
CA ASP A 304 6.92 18.70 6.51
C ASP A 304 6.80 19.28 5.09
N MET A 305 6.18 18.55 4.19
CA MET A 305 5.84 18.97 2.82
C MET A 305 4.35 19.29 2.74
N PRO A 306 3.94 20.58 2.70
CA PRO A 306 2.54 20.95 2.56
C PRO A 306 1.96 20.46 1.25
N MET A 307 0.78 19.84 1.31
CA MET A 307 0.03 19.42 0.13
C MET A 307 -1.27 20.21 0.02
N ILE A 308 -1.59 20.63 -1.20
CA ILE A 308 -2.85 21.29 -1.52
C ILE A 308 -3.82 20.22 -2.01
N ILE A 309 -4.67 19.75 -1.10
CA ILE A 309 -5.64 18.67 -1.35
C ILE A 309 -7.05 19.27 -1.41
N ASP A 310 -7.34 19.92 -2.53
CA ASP A 310 -8.65 20.48 -2.94
C ASP A 310 -9.27 21.54 -1.99
N ASP A 311 -9.59 22.71 -2.54
CA ASP A 311 -10.15 23.88 -1.81
C ASP A 311 -11.55 23.64 -1.21
N ARG A 312 -12.22 22.55 -1.60
CA ARG A 312 -13.62 22.25 -1.22
C ARG A 312 -13.83 22.05 0.28
N HIS A 313 -12.78 21.67 1.01
CA HIS A 313 -12.88 21.45 2.47
C HIS A 313 -12.44 22.67 3.30
N GLY A 314 -12.20 23.82 2.66
CA GLY A 314 -12.22 25.18 3.26
C GLY A 314 -11.54 25.38 4.61
N GLY A 315 -10.54 24.56 4.96
CA GLY A 315 -9.94 24.53 6.30
C GLY A 315 -9.23 23.22 6.69
N MET A 316 -9.33 22.13 5.93
CA MET A 316 -8.52 20.92 6.17
C MET A 316 -7.15 21.04 5.51
N TYR A 317 -6.09 20.87 6.29
CA TYR A 317 -4.70 20.90 5.84
C TYR A 317 -4.08 19.51 5.92
N SER A 318 -3.09 19.25 5.07
CA SER A 318 -2.38 17.98 5.04
C SER A 318 -0.93 18.19 4.65
N ASN A 319 -0.03 17.68 5.48
CA ASN A 319 1.40 17.65 5.25
C ASN A 319 1.87 16.21 5.07
N PHE A 320 2.70 16.00 4.06
CA PHE A 320 3.45 14.77 3.89
C PHE A 320 4.79 14.86 4.61
N MET A 321 5.23 13.78 5.23
CA MET A 321 6.53 13.70 5.88
C MET A 321 7.21 12.39 5.52
N LEU A 322 8.53 12.43 5.33
CA LEU A 322 9.33 11.22 5.14
C LEU A 322 9.53 10.53 6.50
N ALA A 323 9.49 9.19 6.49
CA ALA A 323 9.75 8.40 7.69
C ALA A 323 11.18 7.86 7.70
N ARG A 324 11.65 7.51 8.90
CA ARG A 324 12.88 6.76 9.15
C ARG A 324 12.49 5.35 9.60
N SER A 325 13.23 4.34 9.16
CA SER A 325 13.13 2.99 9.71
C SER A 325 13.78 2.94 11.10
N LEU A 326 13.12 2.27 12.03
CA LEU A 326 13.66 1.92 13.34
C LEU A 326 14.82 0.93 13.22
N ASP A 327 15.67 0.93 14.24
CA ASP A 327 16.78 0.00 14.34
C ASP A 327 16.27 -1.40 14.73
N PRO A 328 16.83 -2.50 14.17
CA PRO A 328 16.30 -3.86 14.38
C PRO A 328 16.14 -4.28 15.85
N ASP A 329 17.06 -3.84 16.72
CA ASP A 329 17.01 -4.15 18.15
C ASP A 329 15.78 -3.51 18.81
N GLU A 330 15.42 -2.27 18.43
CA GLU A 330 14.22 -1.57 18.92
C GLU A 330 12.94 -2.24 18.44
N VAL A 331 12.96 -2.80 17.22
CA VAL A 331 11.85 -3.58 16.66
C VAL A 331 11.63 -4.85 17.47
N GLU A 332 12.69 -5.60 17.74
CA GLU A 332 12.62 -6.85 18.52
C GLU A 332 12.12 -6.61 19.95
N GLU A 333 12.63 -5.57 20.62
CA GLU A 333 12.13 -5.15 21.94
C GLU A 333 10.64 -4.78 21.91
N SER A 334 10.19 -4.11 20.85
CA SER A 334 8.79 -3.72 20.69
C SER A 334 7.89 -4.92 20.42
N PHE A 335 8.38 -5.92 19.68
CA PHE A 335 7.66 -7.16 19.38
C PHE A 335 7.54 -8.08 20.60
N ALA A 336 8.55 -8.07 21.47
CA ALA A 336 8.53 -8.82 22.73
C ALA A 336 7.46 -8.30 23.71
N LEU A 337 7.01 -7.05 23.53
CA LEU A 337 5.87 -6.51 24.23
C LEU A 337 4.59 -6.96 23.54
N GLY A 338 3.57 -7.33 24.32
CA GLY A 338 2.25 -7.62 23.76
C GLY A 338 1.64 -6.41 23.06
N TYR A 339 0.50 -6.62 22.40
CA TYR A 339 -0.28 -5.53 21.81
C TYR A 339 -0.44 -4.37 22.80
N PRO A 340 -0.18 -3.11 22.41
CA PRO A 340 -0.03 -2.61 21.04
C PRO A 340 1.41 -2.48 20.52
N TYR A 341 2.37 -3.30 21.00
CA TYR A 341 3.74 -3.38 20.47
C TYR A 341 4.52 -2.05 20.47
N ARG A 342 4.36 -1.22 21.51
CA ARG A 342 4.85 0.18 21.57
C ARG A 342 4.44 1.04 20.36
N HIS A 343 3.33 0.69 19.71
CA HIS A 343 2.82 1.34 18.49
C HIS A 343 3.81 1.31 17.32
N ILE A 344 4.65 0.28 17.23
CA ILE A 344 5.45 0.04 16.03
C ILE A 344 4.54 -0.23 14.81
N TRP A 345 4.95 0.24 13.64
CA TRP A 345 4.20 0.07 12.40
C TRP A 345 5.11 -0.35 11.23
N PRO A 346 4.76 -1.36 10.42
CA PRO A 346 3.61 -2.27 10.56
C PRO A 346 3.61 -3.06 11.89
N SER A 347 2.50 -3.71 12.22
CA SER A 347 2.47 -4.64 13.36
C SER A 347 3.29 -5.90 13.05
N PRO A 348 3.69 -6.68 14.08
CA PRO A 348 4.53 -7.87 13.90
C PRO A 348 3.91 -8.96 13.02
N CYS A 349 2.58 -9.03 12.93
CA CYS A 349 1.92 -10.04 12.09
C CYS A 349 1.96 -9.68 10.60
N VAL A 350 2.25 -8.43 10.23
CA VAL A 350 2.40 -8.04 8.83
C VAL A 350 3.86 -8.21 8.40
N PRO A 351 4.16 -9.09 7.41
CA PRO A 351 5.53 -9.24 6.93
C PRO A 351 6.04 -7.93 6.32
N ALA A 352 7.07 -7.34 6.93
CA ALA A 352 7.65 -6.07 6.50
C ALA A 352 9.18 -6.10 6.67
N ARG A 353 9.90 -5.45 5.76
CA ARG A 353 11.38 -5.34 5.82
C ARG A 353 11.84 -4.20 6.72
N GLU A 354 11.00 -3.18 6.87
CA GLU A 354 11.25 -1.98 7.64
C GLU A 354 10.05 -1.66 8.52
N HIS A 355 10.32 -1.12 9.70
CA HIS A 355 9.31 -0.69 10.66
C HIS A 355 9.60 0.76 11.06
N ALA A 356 8.57 1.52 11.34
CA ALA A 356 8.64 2.91 11.78
C ALA A 356 7.86 3.09 13.08
N ALA A 357 8.17 4.14 13.83
CA ALA A 357 7.33 4.55 14.95
C ALA A 357 5.93 4.97 14.43
N GLY A 358 4.90 4.33 14.95
CA GLY A 358 3.50 4.70 14.78
C GLY A 358 2.99 5.57 15.93
N PHE A 359 1.77 6.06 15.78
CA PHE A 359 1.17 7.01 16.73
C PHE A 359 -0.09 6.44 17.37
N PRO A 360 -0.25 6.56 18.71
CA PRO A 360 -1.49 6.17 19.36
C PRO A 360 -2.63 7.09 18.94
N ALA A 361 -3.83 6.52 18.85
CA ALA A 361 -5.04 7.31 18.81
C ALA A 361 -5.22 8.06 20.14
N ASN A 362 -5.32 9.39 20.11
CA ASN A 362 -5.77 10.27 21.20
C ASN A 362 -4.76 10.74 22.27
N THR A 363 -3.45 10.61 22.07
CA THR A 363 -2.48 11.21 23.01
C THR A 363 -2.06 12.61 22.58
N SER A 364 -2.59 13.61 23.30
CA SER A 364 -2.26 15.05 23.25
C SER A 364 -2.93 15.85 22.11
N PRO A 365 -3.39 17.09 22.38
CA PRO A 365 -3.89 18.01 21.34
C PRO A 365 -2.81 18.45 20.34
N VAL A 366 -1.53 18.16 20.64
CA VAL A 366 -0.38 18.40 19.76
C VAL A 366 0.42 17.12 19.68
N VAL A 367 0.56 16.56 18.47
CA VAL A 367 1.37 15.38 18.23
C VAL A 367 2.82 15.82 18.10
N ASN A 368 3.67 15.42 19.05
CA ASN A 368 5.10 15.67 18.98
C ASN A 368 5.82 14.43 18.45
N ILE A 369 6.44 14.57 17.27
CA ILE A 369 7.24 13.52 16.65
C ILE A 369 8.65 13.64 17.23
N ASP A 370 9.17 12.55 17.79
CA ASP A 370 10.53 12.53 18.32
C ASP A 370 11.53 12.97 17.23
N PRO A 371 12.45 13.91 17.50
CA PRO A 371 13.50 14.27 16.56
C PRO A 371 14.31 13.07 16.02
N GLU A 372 14.45 12.00 16.80
CA GLU A 372 15.15 10.78 16.39
C GLU A 372 14.36 9.97 15.34
N ASP A 373 13.03 10.08 15.35
CA ASP A 373 12.13 9.45 14.38
C ASP A 373 12.11 10.17 13.02
N ARG A 374 12.77 11.32 12.90
CA ARG A 374 12.87 12.08 11.66
C ARG A 374 14.15 11.74 10.90
N PRO A 375 14.09 11.52 9.57
CA PRO A 375 15.29 11.30 8.79
C PRO A 375 16.06 12.62 8.60
N TRP A 376 17.35 12.63 8.92
CA TRP A 376 18.22 13.81 8.79
C TRP A 376 18.94 13.87 7.45
N ARG A 377 19.07 12.72 6.78
CA ARG A 377 19.77 12.58 5.49
C ARG A 377 19.04 11.59 4.61
N ARG A 378 19.25 11.66 3.29
CA ARG A 378 18.59 10.77 2.32
C ARG A 378 18.73 9.29 2.65
N GLY A 379 19.90 8.84 3.10
CA GLY A 379 20.13 7.43 3.43
C GLY A 379 19.38 6.92 4.66
N GLN A 380 18.70 7.79 5.42
CA GLN A 380 17.81 7.41 6.53
C GLN A 380 16.33 7.42 6.11
N VAL A 381 16.00 7.94 4.93
CA VAL A 381 14.63 8.00 4.44
C VAL A 381 14.21 6.60 4.03
N SER A 382 13.16 6.10 4.67
CA SER A 382 12.51 4.85 4.27
C SER A 382 11.80 5.03 2.93
N ASP A 383 11.94 4.05 2.04
CA ASP A 383 11.10 3.95 0.83
C ASP A 383 9.85 3.07 1.05
N GLN A 384 9.71 2.49 2.24
CA GLN A 384 8.60 1.59 2.62
C GLN A 384 7.62 2.23 3.61
N SER A 385 7.96 3.39 4.18
CA SER A 385 7.10 4.11 5.12
C SER A 385 7.12 5.62 4.90
N PHE A 386 5.99 6.27 5.14
CA PHE A 386 5.86 7.73 5.19
C PHE A 386 4.85 8.15 6.25
N ARG A 387 4.77 9.44 6.56
CA ARG A 387 3.77 9.98 7.50
C ARG A 387 2.90 11.04 6.85
N MET A 388 1.67 11.11 7.32
CA MET A 388 0.68 12.11 6.94
C MET A 388 0.22 12.86 8.18
N ARG A 389 0.39 14.17 8.22
CA ARG A 389 -0.12 15.03 9.28
C ARG A 389 -1.29 15.82 8.75
N GLN A 390 -2.43 15.77 9.43
CA GLN A 390 -3.65 16.48 9.02
C GLN A 390 -4.24 17.27 10.19
N TRP A 391 -4.85 18.41 9.91
CA TRP A 391 -5.54 19.24 10.90
C TRP A 391 -6.58 20.12 10.21
N MET A 392 -7.51 20.68 10.98
CA MET A 392 -8.43 21.70 10.51
C MET A 392 -8.07 23.06 11.11
N GLU A 393 -8.07 24.12 10.31
CA GLU A 393 -8.14 25.49 10.79
C GLU A 393 -9.54 26.04 10.54
N MET A 394 -10.22 26.39 11.63
CA MET A 394 -11.47 27.14 11.54
C MET A 394 -11.19 28.63 11.67
N ALA A 395 -11.76 29.44 10.77
CA ALA A 395 -11.81 30.87 10.94
C ALA A 395 -12.55 31.18 12.26
N GLY A 396 -11.89 31.84 13.20
CA GLY A 396 -12.52 32.24 14.45
C GLY A 396 -13.72 33.13 14.15
N SER A 397 -14.95 32.66 14.42
CA SER A 397 -16.10 33.55 14.47
C SER A 397 -15.88 34.58 15.58
N PRO A 398 -16.15 35.88 15.35
CA PRO A 398 -16.12 36.87 16.42
C PRO A 398 -17.32 36.60 17.35
N GLY A 399 -17.18 35.65 18.27
CA GLY A 399 -18.16 35.35 19.31
C GLY A 399 -18.13 36.40 20.43
N PRO A 400 -19.25 36.62 21.16
CA PRO A 400 -19.44 37.75 22.07
C PRO A 400 -18.75 37.58 23.43
N PHE A 401 -17.74 36.71 23.53
CA PHE A 401 -17.01 36.49 24.78
C PHE A 401 -15.73 37.31 24.76
N ILE A 402 -15.81 38.45 25.44
CA ILE A 402 -14.67 39.28 25.84
C ILE A 402 -13.79 38.44 26.77
N ILE A 403 -12.82 37.71 26.21
CA ILE A 403 -11.61 37.36 26.96
C ILE A 403 -10.68 38.58 26.83
N PRO A 404 -10.37 39.30 27.92
CA PRO A 404 -9.50 40.46 27.86
C PRO A 404 -8.05 39.98 27.78
N THR A 405 -7.60 39.59 26.58
CA THR A 405 -6.18 39.29 26.34
C THR A 405 -5.51 40.51 25.73
N PHE A 406 -4.72 41.17 26.56
CA PHE A 406 -3.73 42.17 26.16
C PHE A 406 -2.78 41.54 25.13
N LEU A 407 -2.92 41.88 23.85
CA LEU A 407 -1.83 42.05 22.87
C LEU A 407 -2.46 42.44 21.52
N ASN A 408 -2.38 43.74 21.23
CA ASN A 408 -2.80 44.35 19.97
C ASN A 408 -1.57 44.51 19.08
N VAL A 409 -1.47 43.74 17.99
CA VAL A 409 -0.68 44.12 16.82
C VAL A 409 -1.43 43.71 15.55
N GLY A 410 -2.21 44.66 15.01
CA GLY A 410 -2.35 44.93 13.58
C GLY A 410 -2.90 43.85 12.64
N GLY A 411 -4.19 43.98 12.28
CA GLY A 411 -4.67 43.75 10.91
C GLY A 411 -5.22 42.36 10.55
N GLY A 412 -6.55 42.21 10.66
CA GLY A 412 -7.36 41.32 9.81
C GLY A 412 -7.33 39.81 10.12
N SER A 413 -8.48 39.30 10.57
CA SER A 413 -8.79 37.89 10.90
C SER A 413 -8.45 37.51 12.36
N GLY A 414 -9.45 37.06 13.11
CA GLY A 414 -9.26 36.54 14.47
C GLY A 414 -8.36 35.29 14.47
N PRO A 415 -7.83 34.86 15.64
CA PRO A 415 -6.95 33.69 15.70
C PRO A 415 -7.69 32.47 15.13
N SER A 416 -7.12 31.87 14.09
CA SER A 416 -7.60 30.58 13.57
C SER A 416 -7.47 29.52 14.66
N ILE A 417 -8.48 28.66 14.78
CA ILE A 417 -8.47 27.59 15.78
C ILE A 417 -7.97 26.32 15.08
N HIS A 418 -6.80 25.82 15.52
CA HIS A 418 -6.20 24.56 15.08
C HIS A 418 -6.86 23.39 15.81
N ILE A 419 -7.53 22.50 15.08
CA ILE A 419 -8.37 21.44 15.64
C ILE A 419 -8.08 20.11 14.97
N GLY A 420 -8.03 19.04 15.77
CA GLY A 420 -8.04 17.67 15.28
C GLY A 420 -6.74 17.29 14.57
N GLU A 421 -5.60 17.73 15.09
CA GLU A 421 -4.31 17.33 14.58
C GLU A 421 -4.10 15.82 14.73
N GLU A 422 -3.82 15.14 13.62
CA GLU A 422 -3.61 13.70 13.54
C GLU A 422 -2.35 13.43 12.71
N VAL A 423 -1.46 12.58 13.21
CA VAL A 423 -0.33 12.03 12.43
C VAL A 423 -0.59 10.54 12.23
N MET A 424 -0.51 10.09 10.98
CA MET A 424 -0.64 8.69 10.61
C MET A 424 0.65 8.23 9.92
N THR A 425 1.17 7.09 10.31
CA THR A 425 2.25 6.39 9.62
C THR A 425 1.63 5.41 8.61
N TYR A 426 2.05 5.52 7.35
CA TYR A 426 1.70 4.59 6.28
C TYR A 426 2.90 3.72 5.96
N SER A 427 2.66 2.44 5.71
CA SER A 427 3.66 1.50 5.22
C SER A 427 3.14 0.75 4.00
N THR A 428 4.04 0.11 3.28
CA THR A 428 3.72 -0.67 2.08
C THR A 428 4.03 -2.15 2.26
N LEU A 429 3.62 -2.95 1.28
CA LEU A 429 3.89 -4.38 1.19
C LEU A 429 4.81 -4.64 0.00
N ASP A 430 5.75 -5.57 0.16
CA ASP A 430 6.51 -6.07 -0.98
C ASP A 430 5.54 -6.75 -1.98
N PRO A 431 5.61 -6.44 -3.30
CA PRO A 431 4.76 -7.06 -4.31
C PRO A 431 4.77 -8.59 -4.28
N SER A 432 5.90 -9.20 -3.92
CA SER A 432 6.03 -10.65 -3.79
C SER A 432 5.08 -11.23 -2.74
N LEU A 433 4.68 -10.48 -1.71
CA LEU A 433 3.79 -10.92 -0.63
C LEU A 433 2.33 -11.00 -1.05
N TYR A 434 1.91 -10.26 -2.09
CA TYR A 434 0.53 -10.22 -2.55
C TYR A 434 0.34 -10.61 -4.03
N THR A 435 1.39 -11.08 -4.70
CA THR A 435 1.30 -11.59 -6.08
C THR A 435 1.09 -13.11 -6.05
N PRO A 436 -0.04 -13.65 -6.56
CA PRO A 436 -0.25 -15.09 -6.66
C PRO A 436 0.83 -15.76 -7.50
N THR A 437 1.20 -16.99 -7.15
CA THR A 437 2.08 -17.84 -7.96
C THR A 437 1.41 -19.18 -8.25
N PRO A 438 1.89 -19.97 -9.23
CA PRO A 438 1.32 -21.29 -9.52
C PRO A 438 1.25 -22.23 -8.32
N THR A 439 2.18 -22.12 -7.36
CA THR A 439 2.23 -22.91 -6.13
C THR A 439 1.64 -22.20 -4.93
N LYS A 440 1.36 -20.89 -5.03
CA LYS A 440 0.75 -20.07 -3.99
C LYS A 440 -0.40 -19.25 -4.55
N PRO A 441 -1.48 -19.94 -4.94
CA PRO A 441 -2.52 -19.30 -5.70
C PRO A 441 -3.45 -18.44 -4.85
N TRP A 442 -3.40 -18.50 -3.51
CA TRP A 442 -4.25 -17.68 -2.62
C TRP A 442 -3.57 -16.39 -2.17
N ARG A 443 -2.25 -16.29 -2.29
CA ARG A 443 -1.47 -15.09 -1.96
C ARG A 443 -2.06 -13.85 -2.61
N GLY A 444 -2.42 -12.81 -1.84
CA GLY A 444 -2.88 -11.55 -2.42
C GLY A 444 -3.61 -10.60 -1.49
N ILE A 445 -4.16 -9.54 -2.07
CA ILE A 445 -5.05 -8.61 -1.38
C ILE A 445 -6.49 -9.08 -1.58
N TRP A 446 -7.23 -9.14 -0.50
CA TRP A 446 -8.60 -9.63 -0.48
C TRP A 446 -9.49 -8.64 0.24
N VAL A 447 -10.79 -8.78 0.04
CA VAL A 447 -11.83 -8.13 0.82
C VAL A 447 -12.70 -9.20 1.46
N GLY A 448 -13.00 -9.06 2.74
CA GLY A 448 -13.92 -9.93 3.48
C GLY A 448 -15.15 -9.18 3.99
N ASP A 449 -16.27 -9.88 4.17
CA ASP A 449 -17.40 -9.38 4.94
C ASP A 449 -17.42 -9.91 6.38
N TYR A 450 -17.34 -8.98 7.32
CA TYR A 450 -17.49 -9.27 8.73
C TYR A 450 -18.88 -8.84 9.22
N SER A 451 -19.89 -9.08 8.38
CA SER A 451 -21.30 -8.79 8.65
C SER A 451 -21.51 -7.38 9.22
N GLY A 452 -21.79 -7.24 10.53
CA GLY A 452 -22.07 -5.96 11.18
C GLY A 452 -20.89 -4.97 11.21
N HIS A 453 -19.66 -5.45 11.03
CA HIS A 453 -18.45 -4.62 11.03
C HIS A 453 -18.12 -4.07 9.63
N GLY A 454 -18.76 -4.59 8.58
CA GLY A 454 -18.62 -4.14 7.21
C GLY A 454 -17.52 -4.88 6.43
N CYS A 455 -17.09 -4.25 5.33
CA CYS A 455 -16.05 -4.80 4.47
C CYS A 455 -14.67 -4.35 4.92
N GLU A 456 -13.74 -5.29 4.92
CA GLU A 456 -12.36 -5.06 5.34
C GLU A 456 -11.39 -5.66 4.33
N PHE A 457 -10.26 -4.99 4.13
CA PHE A 457 -9.18 -5.46 3.27
C PHE A 457 -8.19 -6.30 4.06
N LEU A 458 -7.78 -7.42 3.47
CA LEU A 458 -6.90 -8.41 4.07
C LEU A 458 -5.70 -8.65 3.16
N LEU A 459 -4.56 -8.95 3.76
CA LEU A 459 -3.46 -9.65 3.11
C LEU A 459 -3.65 -11.14 3.39
N LEU A 460 -3.87 -11.93 2.34
CA LEU A 460 -3.76 -13.39 2.41
C LEU A 460 -2.31 -13.73 2.12
N HIS A 461 -1.55 -13.98 3.17
CA HIS A 461 -0.14 -14.28 3.14
C HIS A 461 0.08 -15.80 3.12
N GLN A 462 0.97 -16.25 2.22
CA GLN A 462 1.45 -17.63 2.13
C GLN A 462 2.98 -17.62 2.29
N PRO A 463 3.51 -17.83 3.52
CA PRO A 463 4.95 -17.77 3.80
C PRO A 463 5.78 -18.64 2.87
N ASP A 464 6.95 -18.16 2.46
CA ASP A 464 7.91 -18.93 1.64
C ASP A 464 8.52 -20.08 2.43
N ASP A 465 8.01 -21.29 2.19
CA ASP A 465 8.66 -22.52 2.62
C ASP A 465 9.84 -22.87 1.71
N GLU A 466 10.86 -23.50 2.29
CA GLU A 466 11.95 -24.10 1.53
C GLU A 466 11.42 -25.01 0.40
N PRO A 467 12.11 -25.06 -0.76
CA PRO A 467 11.75 -25.98 -1.84
C PRO A 467 11.75 -27.42 -1.33
N ALA A 468 10.60 -28.09 -1.40
CA ALA A 468 10.49 -29.49 -1.00
C ALA A 468 10.73 -30.41 -2.20
N THR A 469 11.51 -31.47 -1.99
CA THR A 469 11.68 -32.53 -2.98
C THR A 469 10.42 -33.40 -3.07
N ASP A 470 10.28 -34.19 -4.14
CA ASP A 470 9.13 -35.07 -4.29
C ASP A 470 9.07 -36.11 -3.16
N GLU A 471 10.24 -36.58 -2.68
CA GLU A 471 10.35 -37.52 -1.56
C GLU A 471 9.86 -36.90 -0.24
N GLN A 472 10.21 -35.64 0.02
CA GLN A 472 9.76 -34.92 1.21
C GLN A 472 8.25 -34.67 1.20
N LEU A 473 7.65 -34.55 0.02
CA LEU A 473 6.19 -34.46 -0.17
C LEU A 473 5.50 -35.84 -0.17
N GLY A 474 6.24 -36.93 0.05
CA GLY A 474 5.70 -38.30 0.04
C GLY A 474 5.25 -38.77 -1.34
N LEU A 475 5.75 -38.16 -2.42
CA LEU A 475 5.32 -38.44 -3.78
C LEU A 475 6.12 -39.58 -4.39
N ILE A 476 5.51 -40.76 -4.47
CA ILE A 476 6.06 -41.91 -5.22
C ILE A 476 5.22 -42.13 -6.47
N ARG A 477 5.85 -42.18 -7.64
CA ARG A 477 5.15 -42.41 -8.91
C ARG A 477 4.68 -43.87 -9.01
N SER A 478 3.42 -44.08 -9.36
CA SER A 478 2.90 -45.43 -9.60
C SER A 478 3.20 -45.90 -11.04
N ALA A 479 3.41 -47.20 -11.21
CA ALA A 479 3.66 -47.81 -12.53
C ALA A 479 2.47 -47.72 -13.49
N SER A 480 1.25 -47.53 -12.96
CA SER A 480 0.02 -47.42 -13.75
C SER A 480 -0.49 -45.98 -13.91
N GLU A 481 0.18 -45.00 -13.30
CA GLU A 481 -0.22 -43.59 -13.32
C GLU A 481 0.26 -42.93 -14.61
N SER A 482 -0.66 -42.25 -15.30
CA SER A 482 -0.31 -41.50 -16.51
C SER A 482 0.59 -40.30 -16.16
N GLU A 483 1.35 -39.79 -17.15
CA GLU A 483 2.20 -38.61 -16.93
C GLU A 483 1.39 -37.41 -16.45
N ALA A 484 0.20 -37.19 -17.04
CA ALA A 484 -0.68 -36.08 -16.67
C ALA A 484 -1.20 -36.19 -15.22
N GLU A 485 -1.55 -37.40 -14.77
CA GLU A 485 -1.98 -37.62 -13.38
C GLU A 485 -0.82 -37.39 -12.40
N TRP A 486 0.37 -37.87 -12.74
CA TRP A 486 1.58 -37.67 -11.94
C TRP A 486 1.94 -36.19 -11.83
N GLU A 487 1.95 -35.44 -12.93
CA GLU A 487 2.21 -34.00 -12.94
C GLU A 487 1.16 -33.23 -12.13
N ARG A 488 -0.12 -33.57 -12.28
CA ARG A 488 -1.20 -32.97 -11.48
C ARG A 488 -0.98 -33.18 -9.99
N ARG A 489 -0.68 -34.42 -9.57
CA ARG A 489 -0.43 -34.74 -8.16
C ARG A 489 0.81 -34.04 -7.60
N ARG A 490 1.87 -33.94 -8.39
CA ARG A 490 3.07 -33.16 -8.04
C ARG A 490 2.76 -31.68 -7.86
N MET A 491 1.90 -31.10 -8.69
CA MET A 491 1.49 -29.71 -8.57
C MET A 491 0.57 -29.49 -7.37
N GLU A 492 -0.42 -30.35 -7.17
CA GLU A 492 -1.34 -30.29 -6.02
C GLU A 492 -0.59 -30.36 -4.69
N ALA A 493 0.38 -31.26 -4.56
CA ALA A 493 1.22 -31.35 -3.35
C ALA A 493 2.09 -30.10 -3.10
N ARG A 494 2.39 -29.33 -4.15
CA ARG A 494 3.12 -28.05 -4.04
C ARG A 494 2.19 -26.87 -3.74
N ILE A 495 0.93 -26.94 -4.19
CA ILE A 495 -0.11 -25.94 -3.94
C ILE A 495 -0.66 -26.06 -2.51
N TYR A 496 -1.01 -27.29 -2.11
CA TYR A 496 -1.62 -27.60 -0.82
C TYR A 496 -0.53 -27.98 0.18
N ARG A 497 0.27 -27.00 0.60
CA ARG A 497 1.27 -27.15 1.65
C ARG A 497 1.45 -25.85 2.43
N GLY A 498 1.94 -25.98 3.65
CA GLY A 498 2.33 -24.85 4.47
C GLY A 498 1.16 -24.05 5.02
N ARG A 499 1.47 -22.90 5.61
CA ARG A 499 0.53 -22.03 6.31
C ARG A 499 -0.19 -21.09 5.34
N LEU A 500 -1.43 -20.73 5.66
CA LEU A 500 -2.16 -19.62 5.05
C LEU A 500 -2.65 -18.67 6.14
N GLU A 501 -2.37 -17.40 5.97
CA GLU A 501 -2.58 -16.37 6.99
C GLU A 501 -3.43 -15.25 6.41
N ALA A 502 -4.55 -14.93 7.05
CA ALA A 502 -5.30 -13.72 6.72
C ALA A 502 -5.00 -12.65 7.75
N ILE A 503 -4.39 -11.55 7.30
CA ILE A 503 -3.98 -10.42 8.14
C ILE A 503 -4.80 -9.21 7.73
N LYS A 504 -5.40 -8.50 8.68
CA LYS A 504 -6.22 -7.32 8.39
C LYS A 504 -5.33 -6.14 7.97
N LEU A 505 -5.47 -5.63 6.75
CA LEU A 505 -4.86 -4.35 6.33
C LEU A 505 -5.73 -3.16 6.74
N THR A 506 -7.04 -3.39 6.79
CA THR A 506 -8.00 -2.58 7.54
C THR A 506 -8.74 -3.48 8.51
N GLY A 507 -8.90 -3.05 9.75
CA GLY A 507 -9.61 -3.84 10.77
C GLY A 507 -10.81 -3.13 11.36
N ASP A 508 -11.20 -3.62 12.52
CA ASP A 508 -12.34 -3.16 13.30
C ASP A 508 -11.93 -2.99 14.78
N PRO A 509 -12.85 -2.57 15.68
CA PRO A 509 -12.54 -2.44 17.09
C PRO A 509 -12.16 -3.73 17.81
N ASN A 510 -12.52 -4.91 17.29
CA ASN A 510 -12.29 -6.20 17.90
C ASN A 510 -10.99 -6.80 17.40
N ILE A 511 -10.84 -6.99 16.08
CA ILE A 511 -9.61 -7.43 15.43
C ILE A 511 -9.05 -6.24 14.64
N PRO A 512 -8.02 -5.56 15.18
CA PRO A 512 -7.49 -4.36 14.56
C PRO A 512 -6.70 -4.68 13.29
N ARG A 513 -6.51 -3.64 12.47
CA ARG A 513 -5.50 -3.61 11.40
C ARG A 513 -4.16 -4.13 11.95
N GLY A 514 -3.46 -4.88 11.13
CA GLY A 514 -2.21 -5.51 11.47
C GLY A 514 -2.34 -6.85 12.17
N GLU A 515 -3.54 -7.30 12.58
CA GLU A 515 -3.70 -8.57 13.28
C GLU A 515 -4.26 -9.67 12.37
N TYR A 516 -4.00 -10.93 12.75
CA TYR A 516 -4.63 -12.07 12.10
C TYR A 516 -6.13 -12.06 12.32
N THR A 517 -6.90 -12.34 11.28
CA THR A 517 -8.33 -12.63 11.39
C THR A 517 -8.61 -14.12 11.30
N PHE A 518 -7.82 -14.87 10.52
CA PHE A 518 -7.81 -16.32 10.56
C PHE A 518 -6.48 -16.90 10.10
N VAL A 519 -6.23 -18.14 10.49
CA VAL A 519 -5.01 -18.89 10.20
C VAL A 519 -5.35 -20.33 9.86
N VAL A 520 -4.78 -20.83 8.76
CA VAL A 520 -4.70 -22.27 8.45
C VAL A 520 -3.27 -22.72 8.71
N ASP A 521 -3.08 -23.60 9.69
CA ASP A 521 -1.75 -24.08 10.10
C ASP A 521 -1.10 -24.98 9.03
N ASP A 522 -1.90 -25.77 8.29
CA ASP A 522 -1.41 -26.64 7.22
C ASP A 522 -2.46 -26.79 6.10
N LEU A 523 -2.18 -26.31 4.89
CA LEU A 523 -3.01 -26.53 3.70
C LEU A 523 -2.95 -27.99 3.19
N GLY A 524 -1.92 -28.72 3.60
CA GLY A 524 -1.61 -30.09 3.21
C GLY A 524 -2.42 -31.16 3.94
N PRO A 525 -1.89 -32.39 4.02
CA PRO A 525 -2.63 -33.53 4.57
C PRO A 525 -3.07 -33.37 6.02
N ASN A 526 -2.32 -32.66 6.88
CA ASN A 526 -2.67 -32.58 8.31
C ASN A 526 -3.80 -31.59 8.58
N GLY A 527 -3.98 -30.57 7.75
CA GLY A 527 -5.13 -29.68 7.85
C GLY A 527 -6.30 -30.08 6.95
N TYR A 528 -6.14 -31.04 6.05
CA TYR A 528 -7.22 -31.49 5.19
C TYR A 528 -8.38 -32.11 5.99
N VAL A 529 -9.59 -31.60 5.77
CA VAL A 529 -10.83 -32.12 6.38
C VAL A 529 -11.58 -32.98 5.37
N GLY A 530 -11.76 -32.49 4.14
CA GLY A 530 -12.53 -33.19 3.13
C GLY A 530 -12.83 -32.33 1.90
N VAL A 531 -13.76 -32.81 1.08
CA VAL A 531 -14.37 -32.03 -0.01
C VAL A 531 -15.85 -31.89 0.30
N SER A 532 -16.37 -30.67 0.23
CA SER A 532 -17.78 -30.40 0.50
C SER A 532 -18.66 -31.10 -0.55
N SER A 533 -19.71 -31.79 -0.11
CA SER A 533 -20.79 -32.30 -0.97
C SER A 533 -21.93 -31.29 -1.14
N ASP A 534 -22.05 -30.34 -0.22
CA ASP A 534 -23.28 -29.59 -0.02
C ASP A 534 -23.26 -28.25 -0.74
N SER A 535 -24.35 -27.92 -1.43
CA SER A 535 -24.52 -26.60 -2.05
C SER A 535 -24.50 -25.51 -0.97
N PRO A 536 -23.89 -24.32 -1.20
CA PRO A 536 -23.26 -23.86 -2.45
C PRO A 536 -21.77 -24.25 -2.61
N PHE A 537 -21.20 -25.02 -1.68
CA PHE A 537 -19.77 -25.29 -1.62
C PHE A 537 -19.33 -26.59 -2.29
N THR A 538 -20.23 -27.32 -2.93
CA THR A 538 -19.96 -28.61 -3.58
C THR A 538 -18.66 -28.60 -4.39
N GLY A 539 -17.76 -29.53 -4.09
CA GLY A 539 -16.46 -29.67 -4.74
C GLY A 539 -15.32 -28.84 -4.12
N SER A 540 -15.62 -27.96 -3.17
CA SER A 540 -14.60 -27.16 -2.48
C SER A 540 -13.79 -28.01 -1.51
N ARG A 541 -12.46 -27.86 -1.54
CA ARG A 541 -11.56 -28.44 -0.54
C ARG A 541 -11.75 -27.70 0.79
N ILE A 542 -11.95 -28.45 1.87
CA ILE A 542 -12.09 -27.93 3.23
C ILE A 542 -10.79 -28.22 4.00
N VAL A 543 -10.27 -27.20 4.66
CA VAL A 543 -9.10 -27.30 5.55
C VAL A 543 -9.42 -26.73 6.92
N ARG A 544 -8.78 -27.29 7.96
CA ARG A 544 -8.85 -26.78 9.34
C ARG A 544 -8.28 -25.36 9.39
N SER A 545 -8.96 -24.49 10.10
CA SER A 545 -8.61 -23.09 10.25
C SER A 545 -8.89 -22.64 11.68
N LYS A 546 -8.28 -21.54 12.10
CA LYS A 546 -8.55 -20.90 13.38
C LYS A 546 -8.96 -19.47 13.12
N GLY A 547 -10.14 -19.08 13.58
CA GLY A 547 -10.65 -17.72 13.49
C GLY A 547 -10.27 -16.93 14.74
N HIS A 548 -9.84 -15.69 14.57
CA HIS A 548 -9.45 -14.82 15.67
C HIS A 548 -10.66 -14.01 16.15
N ILE A 549 -10.91 -14.03 17.46
CA ILE A 549 -11.95 -13.22 18.10
C ILE A 549 -11.37 -12.49 19.31
N ALA A 550 -11.93 -11.32 19.60
CA ALA A 550 -11.55 -10.52 20.76
C ALA A 550 -12.70 -9.59 21.17
N MET A 551 -12.63 -9.08 22.40
CA MET A 551 -13.49 -7.98 22.84
C MET A 551 -13.04 -6.65 22.22
N THR A 552 -13.93 -5.65 22.26
CA THR A 552 -13.64 -4.29 21.78
C THR A 552 -12.34 -3.76 22.41
N GLY A 553 -11.47 -3.20 21.57
CA GLY A 553 -10.13 -2.75 21.93
C GLY A 553 -9.06 -3.84 21.83
N PHE A 554 -9.36 -4.96 21.17
CA PHE A 554 -8.49 -6.15 21.08
C PHE A 554 -8.11 -6.69 22.46
N GLN A 555 -9.11 -6.83 23.32
CA GLN A 555 -8.96 -7.33 24.69
C GLN A 555 -9.37 -8.81 24.74
N ASP A 556 -8.70 -9.59 25.58
CA ASP A 556 -8.96 -11.02 25.80
C ASP A 556 -9.06 -11.81 24.48
N ASP A 557 -8.11 -11.55 23.58
CA ASP A 557 -8.07 -12.16 22.26
C ASP A 557 -7.79 -13.67 22.34
N LYS A 558 -8.43 -14.44 21.44
CA LYS A 558 -8.22 -15.88 21.33
C LYS A 558 -8.60 -16.40 19.95
N PHE A 559 -8.00 -17.53 19.60
CA PHE A 559 -8.39 -18.31 18.43
C PHE A 559 -9.46 -19.34 18.77
N ILE A 560 -10.46 -19.46 17.90
CA ILE A 560 -11.48 -20.52 17.93
C ILE A 560 -11.41 -21.36 16.67
N GLU A 561 -11.88 -22.60 16.75
CA GLU A 561 -11.86 -23.53 15.62
C GLU A 561 -12.82 -23.08 14.50
N SER A 562 -12.34 -23.20 13.26
CA SER A 562 -13.08 -22.86 12.04
C SER A 562 -12.66 -23.77 10.89
N GLU A 563 -13.39 -23.72 9.80
CA GLU A 563 -13.04 -24.45 8.58
C GLU A 563 -12.97 -23.47 7.41
N LEU A 564 -11.92 -23.55 6.60
CA LEU A 564 -11.76 -22.74 5.41
C LEU A 564 -12.10 -23.57 4.17
N PHE A 565 -13.04 -23.06 3.39
CA PHE A 565 -13.51 -23.61 2.14
C PHE A 565 -12.77 -22.91 0.99
N LEU A 566 -11.93 -23.67 0.29
CA LEU A 566 -11.16 -23.21 -0.86
C LEU A 566 -12.05 -23.32 -2.12
N ILE A 567 -12.99 -22.38 -2.28
CA ILE A 567 -13.97 -22.37 -3.38
C ILE A 567 -13.28 -22.18 -4.73
N SER A 568 -12.37 -21.21 -4.81
CA SER A 568 -11.51 -21.00 -5.97
C SER A 568 -10.22 -20.28 -5.56
N GLN A 569 -9.35 -19.98 -6.53
CA GLN A 569 -8.15 -19.16 -6.29
C GLN A 569 -8.48 -17.70 -5.96
N ASN A 570 -9.72 -17.24 -6.22
CA ASN A 570 -10.16 -15.86 -6.03
C ASN A 570 -11.35 -15.71 -5.08
N ARG A 571 -11.84 -16.82 -4.51
CA ARG A 571 -12.97 -16.84 -3.58
C ARG A 571 -12.76 -17.87 -2.49
N LEU A 572 -12.92 -17.46 -1.25
CA LEU A 572 -12.84 -18.30 -0.07
C LEU A 572 -14.11 -18.12 0.78
N ALA A 573 -14.40 -19.11 1.62
CA ALA A 573 -15.38 -18.97 2.69
C ALA A 573 -14.86 -19.57 3.99
N GLN A 574 -15.10 -18.91 5.11
CA GLN A 574 -14.73 -19.39 6.43
C GLN A 574 -15.98 -19.72 7.23
N HIS A 575 -16.09 -20.97 7.65
CA HIS A 575 -17.13 -21.49 8.52
C HIS A 575 -16.69 -21.42 9.98
N TRP A 576 -17.39 -20.61 10.76
CA TRP A 576 -17.14 -20.40 12.19
C TRP A 576 -17.96 -21.40 13.00
N LEU A 577 -17.33 -22.51 13.41
CA LEU A 577 -18.02 -23.69 13.97
C LEU A 577 -18.85 -23.37 15.22
N GLU A 578 -18.33 -22.53 16.12
CA GLU A 578 -19.04 -22.16 17.36
C GLU A 578 -20.18 -21.17 17.16
N PHE A 579 -20.21 -20.46 16.03
CA PHE A 579 -21.18 -19.40 15.76
C PHE A 579 -22.24 -19.76 14.72
N GLY A 580 -22.06 -20.85 13.97
CA GLY A 580 -22.97 -21.21 12.88
C GLY A 580 -23.03 -20.15 11.78
N HIS A 581 -21.89 -19.55 11.45
CA HIS A 581 -21.80 -18.43 10.50
C HIS A 581 -20.75 -18.71 9.42
N ILE A 582 -20.99 -18.24 8.19
CA ILE A 582 -20.02 -18.28 7.10
C ILE A 582 -19.70 -16.86 6.62
N SER A 583 -18.42 -16.50 6.66
CA SER A 583 -17.86 -15.29 6.06
C SER A 583 -17.27 -15.59 4.69
N PHE A 584 -17.37 -14.67 3.74
CA PHE A 584 -16.74 -14.83 2.42
C PHE A 584 -15.61 -13.85 2.21
N PHE A 585 -14.68 -14.26 1.34
CA PHE A 585 -13.56 -13.42 0.93
C PHE A 585 -13.41 -13.48 -0.57
N GLU A 586 -13.12 -12.32 -1.19
CA GLU A 586 -12.89 -12.18 -2.62
C GLU A 586 -11.57 -11.46 -2.89
N ARG A 587 -10.80 -11.96 -3.86
CA ARG A 587 -9.53 -11.35 -4.25
C ARG A 587 -9.78 -10.02 -4.96
N VAL A 588 -8.99 -9.02 -4.61
CA VAL A 588 -9.00 -7.71 -5.27
C VAL A 588 -7.90 -7.65 -6.34
N ASP A 589 -8.27 -7.30 -7.56
CA ASP A 589 -7.30 -6.95 -8.61
C ASP A 589 -6.80 -5.51 -8.40
N ILE A 590 -5.64 -5.36 -7.77
CA ILE A 590 -5.05 -4.06 -7.46
C ILE A 590 -4.59 -3.34 -8.73
N ASP A 591 -4.13 -4.07 -9.75
CA ASP A 591 -3.57 -3.47 -10.95
C ASP A 591 -4.65 -2.78 -11.81
N ALA A 592 -5.92 -3.13 -11.62
CA ALA A 592 -7.03 -2.40 -12.20
C ALA A 592 -7.16 -0.94 -11.72
N PHE A 593 -6.53 -0.58 -10.58
CA PHE A 593 -6.66 0.74 -9.95
C PHE A 593 -5.47 1.68 -10.16
N VAL A 594 -4.34 1.17 -10.66
CA VAL A 594 -3.06 1.91 -10.74
C VAL A 594 -2.84 2.65 -12.06
N ASP A 595 -3.56 2.31 -13.12
CA ASP A 595 -3.49 3.03 -14.40
C ASP A 595 -4.66 4.02 -14.54
N PRO A 596 -4.44 5.34 -14.37
CA PRO A 596 -5.49 6.36 -14.48
C PRO A 596 -5.98 6.59 -15.92
N ARG A 597 -5.47 5.86 -16.91
CA ARG A 597 -5.95 5.88 -18.30
C ARG A 597 -7.05 4.84 -18.54
N LEU A 598 -7.16 3.84 -17.65
CA LEU A 598 -8.21 2.84 -17.69
C LEU A 598 -9.44 3.33 -16.91
N PRO A 599 -10.66 2.92 -17.31
CA PRO A 599 -11.85 3.18 -16.53
C PRO A 599 -11.74 2.47 -15.17
N ASN A 600 -12.14 3.17 -14.10
CA ASN A 600 -12.22 2.58 -12.76
C ASN A 600 -13.29 1.47 -12.76
N PRO A 601 -12.98 0.26 -12.27
CA PRO A 601 -13.89 -0.89 -12.32
C PRO A 601 -15.22 -0.73 -11.54
#